data_AF-A0A7V6T929-F1
#
_entry.id   AF-A0A7V6T929-F1
#
_cell.length_a   1.000
_cell.length_b   1.000
_cell.length_c   1.000
_cell.angle_alpha   90.00
_cell.angle_beta   90.00
_cell.angle_gamma   90.00
#
_symmetry.space_group_name_H-M   'P 1'
#
loop_
_entity.id
_entity.type
_entity.pdbx_description
1 polymer ?
#
loop_
_entity_poly.entity_id
_entity_poly.type
_entity_poly.pdbx_seq_one_letter_code
_entity_poly.pdbx_strand_id
1 'polypeptide(L)'
;MDGFVAEWPEVGLIATNSPNDPKPSIKIENGKIVEMDGRLRKDFDMIDQFIADYALDLDVAEEAMALDSTEIAKMLVDINVPRAEIVRIAQGLTPAKITEVINQMNVVEIMMAIQKARARKRPGNQCHVTNVRDNPVQIAADAAEASVRGFDEQETTIGITRYAPFNALAILVGAQTGRGGVLTQCAMEEAFELTIGMRGLTSYAETISVYGTERVFIDGDDTPWSKAFLASAYASRGIKMRFTSGTGAEVQMGFAEGKSMLYLEARCIMLTKGAGVQGLQNGSISCIGVPGAVPSGIRVVAGENLVTMMLDLEVASGNDQTFSHSDIRRTARLLLLMMPGTDFIASGYSAVPNYDNMFAGSNFDIEDV
;
A
#
# COMPACT_ATOMS: atom_id res chain seq x y z
N MET A 1 -3.33 6.89 24.97
CA MET A 1 -4.78 6.97 24.69
C MET A 1 -4.96 7.32 23.22
N ASP A 2 -5.99 6.76 22.58
CA ASP A 2 -6.21 6.90 21.13
C ASP A 2 -6.77 8.28 20.75
N GLY A 3 -6.42 8.76 19.55
CA GLY A 3 -6.98 9.98 18.96
C GLY A 3 -8.22 9.66 18.12
N PHE A 4 -9.33 10.33 18.40
CA PHE A 4 -10.55 10.27 17.61
C PHE A 4 -10.98 11.67 17.22
N VAL A 5 -11.44 11.84 15.99
CA VAL A 5 -11.86 13.12 15.44
C VAL A 5 -13.15 12.93 14.64
N ALA A 6 -13.97 13.98 14.62
CA ALA A 6 -15.09 14.03 13.68
C ALA A 6 -14.56 14.16 12.25
N GLU A 7 -15.37 13.74 11.27
CA GLU A 7 -15.04 13.96 9.87
C GLU A 7 -14.90 15.45 9.57
N TRP A 8 -13.91 15.79 8.75
CA TRP A 8 -13.68 17.13 8.24
C TRP A 8 -13.34 17.06 6.74
N PRO A 9 -14.37 16.93 5.87
CA PRO A 9 -14.18 16.66 4.45
C PRO A 9 -13.39 17.74 3.71
N GLU A 10 -13.49 19.00 4.11
CA GLU A 10 -12.80 20.12 3.46
C GLU A 10 -11.27 19.98 3.49
N VAL A 11 -10.73 19.27 4.49
CA VAL A 11 -9.30 18.97 4.61
C VAL A 11 -8.98 17.49 4.33
N GLY A 12 -9.95 16.74 3.80
CA GLY A 12 -9.82 15.32 3.48
C GLY A 12 -9.78 14.37 4.67
N LEU A 13 -10.07 14.85 5.89
CA LEU A 13 -10.14 14.04 7.10
C LEU A 13 -11.48 13.28 7.14
N ILE A 14 -11.70 12.43 6.15
CA ILE A 14 -12.86 11.55 5.96
C ILE A 14 -12.39 10.31 5.22
N ALA A 15 -12.75 9.13 5.72
CA ALA A 15 -12.19 7.88 5.20
C ALA A 15 -12.67 7.58 3.76
N THR A 16 -13.94 7.81 3.47
CA THR A 16 -14.57 7.54 2.16
C THR A 16 -15.88 8.32 2.02
N ASN A 17 -16.51 8.31 0.84
CA ASN A 17 -17.78 8.99 0.55
C ASN A 17 -17.73 10.49 0.87
N SER A 18 -16.61 11.16 0.55
CA SER A 18 -16.56 12.61 0.69
C SER A 18 -17.57 13.24 -0.27
N PRO A 19 -18.32 14.27 0.14
CA PRO A 19 -19.16 15.03 -0.79
C PRO A 19 -18.34 15.70 -1.92
N ASN A 20 -17.02 15.83 -1.75
CA ASN A 20 -16.11 16.43 -2.72
C ASN A 20 -15.39 15.39 -3.61
N ASP A 21 -15.61 14.09 -3.37
CA ASP A 21 -15.09 13.06 -4.27
C ASP A 21 -15.80 13.17 -5.63
N PRO A 22 -15.07 12.98 -6.74
CA PRO A 22 -15.69 13.06 -8.04
C PRO A 22 -16.67 11.91 -8.27
N LYS A 23 -17.65 12.14 -9.13
CA LYS A 23 -18.52 11.07 -9.62
C LYS A 23 -17.76 10.24 -10.66
N PRO A 24 -17.93 8.91 -10.67
CA PRO A 24 -17.32 8.08 -11.70
C PRO A 24 -17.75 8.48 -13.10
N SER A 25 -16.78 8.75 -13.98
CA SER A 25 -17.04 8.96 -15.41
C SER A 25 -15.78 8.66 -16.23
N ILE A 26 -15.98 8.30 -17.50
CA ILE A 26 -14.90 8.18 -18.47
C ILE A 26 -15.42 8.62 -19.84
N LYS A 27 -14.55 9.27 -20.62
CA LYS A 27 -14.80 9.52 -22.04
C LYS A 27 -13.55 9.24 -22.85
N ILE A 28 -13.70 8.43 -23.90
CA ILE A 28 -12.61 8.02 -24.78
C ILE A 28 -12.89 8.57 -26.19
N GLU A 29 -11.89 9.24 -26.79
CA GLU A 29 -11.96 9.71 -28.17
C GLU A 29 -10.66 9.31 -28.89
N ASN A 30 -10.77 8.61 -30.02
CA ASN A 30 -9.64 8.17 -30.84
C ASN A 30 -8.58 7.37 -30.03
N GLY A 31 -9.02 6.46 -29.16
CA GLY A 31 -8.14 5.64 -28.32
C GLY A 31 -7.43 6.42 -27.21
N LYS A 32 -7.96 7.58 -26.81
CA LYS A 32 -7.39 8.43 -25.77
C LYS A 32 -8.47 8.88 -24.79
N ILE A 33 -8.19 8.76 -23.50
CA ILE A 33 -9.09 9.27 -22.45
C ILE A 33 -9.05 10.79 -22.49
N VAL A 34 -10.20 11.42 -22.76
CA VAL A 34 -10.38 12.88 -22.81
C VAL A 34 -11.13 13.44 -21.60
N GLU A 35 -11.75 12.58 -20.81
CA GLU A 35 -12.36 12.88 -19.51
C GLU A 35 -12.23 11.67 -18.58
N MET A 36 -11.91 11.91 -17.31
CA MET A 36 -11.89 10.90 -16.25
C MET A 36 -12.41 11.52 -14.96
N ASP A 37 -13.36 10.86 -14.30
CA ASP A 37 -13.95 11.24 -13.01
C ASP A 37 -14.37 12.72 -12.96
N GLY A 38 -15.09 13.14 -13.99
CA GLY A 38 -15.64 14.49 -14.16
C GLY A 38 -14.61 15.57 -14.51
N ARG A 39 -13.33 15.21 -14.68
CA ARG A 39 -12.26 16.15 -15.06
C ARG A 39 -11.92 16.00 -16.54
N LEU A 40 -11.84 17.11 -17.26
CA LEU A 40 -11.43 17.11 -18.66
C LEU A 40 -9.91 16.97 -18.76
N ARG A 41 -9.43 16.31 -19.81
CA ARG A 41 -8.00 16.05 -20.02
C ARG A 41 -7.13 17.32 -20.00
N LYS A 42 -7.64 18.43 -20.53
CA LYS A 42 -6.93 19.72 -20.52
C LYS A 42 -6.66 20.26 -19.10
N ASP A 43 -7.44 19.78 -18.13
CA ASP A 43 -7.38 20.19 -16.74
C ASP A 43 -6.69 19.12 -15.90
N PHE A 44 -6.32 17.95 -16.46
CA PHE A 44 -5.63 16.88 -15.74
C PHE A 44 -4.37 17.38 -15.06
N ASP A 45 -4.17 16.89 -13.85
CA ASP A 45 -2.91 17.00 -13.16
C ASP A 45 -1.95 15.85 -13.55
N MET A 46 -0.74 15.83 -13.00
CA MET A 46 0.25 14.80 -13.35
C MET A 46 -0.21 13.38 -13.01
N ILE A 47 -1.04 13.20 -11.98
CA ILE A 47 -1.56 11.90 -11.56
C ILE A 47 -2.68 11.46 -12.50
N ASP A 48 -3.62 12.35 -12.80
CA ASP A 48 -4.71 12.05 -13.72
C ASP A 48 -4.18 11.71 -15.11
N GLN A 49 -3.21 12.49 -15.60
CA GLN A 49 -2.57 12.22 -16.87
C GLN A 49 -1.87 10.86 -16.86
N PHE A 50 -1.15 10.53 -15.80
CA PHE A 50 -0.45 9.26 -15.70
C PHE A 50 -1.42 8.06 -15.66
N ILE A 51 -2.45 8.13 -14.83
CA ILE A 51 -3.49 7.08 -14.76
C ILE A 51 -4.17 6.91 -16.12
N ALA A 52 -4.58 8.03 -16.74
CA ALA A 52 -5.29 8.01 -18.01
C ALA A 52 -4.46 7.45 -19.18
N ASP A 53 -3.15 7.58 -19.12
CA ASP A 53 -2.24 7.17 -20.20
C ASP A 53 -1.64 5.77 -19.99
N TYR A 54 -1.56 5.28 -18.75
CA TYR A 54 -0.80 4.06 -18.44
C TYR A 54 -1.55 3.01 -17.59
N ALA A 55 -2.59 3.37 -16.83
CA ALA A 55 -3.17 2.47 -15.84
C ALA A 55 -4.45 1.75 -16.28
N LEU A 56 -5.23 2.37 -17.17
CA LEU A 56 -6.52 1.87 -17.63
C LEU A 56 -6.40 1.03 -18.89
N ASP A 57 -7.09 -0.11 -18.92
CA ASP A 57 -7.30 -0.89 -20.13
C ASP A 57 -8.51 -0.32 -20.90
N LEU A 58 -8.23 0.34 -22.02
CA LEU A 58 -9.24 1.00 -22.84
C LEU A 58 -10.18 0.01 -23.56
N ASP A 59 -9.77 -1.25 -23.73
CA ASP A 59 -10.60 -2.24 -24.42
C ASP A 59 -11.80 -2.69 -23.57
N VAL A 60 -11.70 -2.54 -22.24
CA VAL A 60 -12.75 -2.91 -21.27
C VAL A 60 -13.33 -1.71 -20.52
N ALA A 61 -12.71 -0.53 -20.59
CA ALA A 61 -13.09 0.64 -19.83
C ALA A 61 -14.58 1.04 -19.96
N GLU A 62 -15.12 1.13 -21.18
CA GLU A 62 -16.53 1.51 -21.38
C GLU A 62 -17.50 0.45 -20.85
N GLU A 63 -17.18 -0.84 -21.03
CA GLU A 63 -17.96 -1.96 -20.49
C GLU A 63 -17.96 -1.93 -18.95
N ALA A 64 -16.78 -1.87 -18.35
CA ALA A 64 -16.59 -1.90 -16.90
C ALA A 64 -17.24 -0.70 -16.21
N MET A 65 -17.10 0.50 -16.79
CA MET A 65 -17.69 1.72 -16.24
C MET A 65 -19.22 1.77 -16.36
N ALA A 66 -19.80 1.04 -17.32
CA ALA A 66 -21.25 0.92 -17.48
C ALA A 66 -21.91 -0.02 -16.46
N LEU A 67 -21.15 -0.92 -15.82
CA LEU A 67 -21.66 -1.80 -14.78
C LEU A 67 -22.06 -1.01 -13.54
N ASP A 68 -23.16 -1.41 -12.90
CA ASP A 68 -23.51 -0.89 -11.58
C ASP A 68 -22.46 -1.32 -10.55
N SER A 69 -22.06 -0.39 -9.67
CA SER A 69 -21.00 -0.67 -8.70
C SER A 69 -21.39 -1.76 -7.69
N THR A 70 -22.69 -1.94 -7.43
CA THR A 70 -23.22 -3.03 -6.62
C THR A 70 -23.06 -4.38 -7.32
N GLU A 71 -23.22 -4.42 -8.65
CA GLU A 71 -23.00 -5.66 -9.40
C GLU A 71 -21.53 -6.08 -9.36
N ILE A 72 -20.59 -5.12 -9.52
CA ILE A 72 -19.16 -5.41 -9.35
C ILE A 72 -18.85 -5.88 -7.91
N ALA A 73 -19.45 -5.24 -6.90
CA ALA A 73 -19.30 -5.66 -5.50
C ALA A 73 -19.82 -7.08 -5.24
N LYS A 74 -20.95 -7.47 -5.85
CA LYS A 74 -21.46 -8.84 -5.80
C LYS A 74 -20.51 -9.82 -6.47
N MET A 75 -19.98 -9.46 -7.64
CA MET A 75 -18.98 -10.29 -8.34
C MET A 75 -17.74 -10.54 -7.49
N LEU A 76 -17.30 -9.55 -6.71
CA LEU A 76 -16.15 -9.67 -5.80
C LEU A 76 -16.35 -10.76 -4.72
N VAL A 77 -17.58 -11.03 -4.29
CA VAL A 77 -17.88 -12.06 -3.26
C VAL A 77 -18.48 -13.35 -3.82
N ASP A 78 -18.96 -13.35 -5.06
CA ASP A 78 -19.53 -14.54 -5.70
C ASP A 78 -18.45 -15.59 -5.97
N ILE A 79 -18.60 -16.78 -5.39
CA ILE A 79 -17.67 -17.91 -5.55
C ILE A 79 -17.64 -18.46 -6.98
N ASN A 80 -18.65 -18.16 -7.80
CA ASN A 80 -18.74 -18.61 -9.19
C ASN A 80 -18.07 -17.65 -10.16
N VAL A 81 -17.74 -16.43 -9.72
CA VAL A 81 -17.00 -15.46 -10.51
C VAL A 81 -15.50 -15.64 -10.25
N PRO A 82 -14.72 -16.09 -11.25
CA PRO A 82 -13.29 -16.33 -11.06
C PRO A 82 -12.52 -15.01 -10.89
N ARG A 83 -11.37 -15.07 -10.20
CA ARG A 83 -10.45 -13.94 -10.03
C ARG A 83 -10.12 -13.25 -11.36
N ALA A 84 -9.91 -14.01 -12.44
CA ALA A 84 -9.57 -13.47 -13.75
C ALA A 84 -10.62 -12.49 -14.29
N GLU A 85 -11.91 -12.74 -14.03
CA GLU A 85 -12.99 -11.86 -14.47
C GLU A 85 -13.03 -10.56 -13.66
N ILE A 86 -12.76 -10.65 -12.35
CA ILE A 86 -12.62 -9.47 -11.48
C ILE A 86 -11.47 -8.58 -11.97
N VAL A 87 -10.31 -9.19 -12.25
CA VAL A 87 -9.14 -8.46 -12.73
C VAL A 87 -9.42 -7.79 -14.07
N ARG A 88 -10.06 -8.50 -15.01
CA ARG A 88 -10.45 -7.94 -16.32
C ARG A 88 -11.30 -6.68 -16.16
N ILE A 89 -12.35 -6.76 -15.33
CA ILE A 89 -13.25 -5.61 -15.12
C ILE A 89 -12.53 -4.49 -14.39
N ALA A 90 -11.77 -4.80 -13.34
CA ALA A 90 -11.07 -3.81 -12.52
C ALA A 90 -10.10 -2.94 -13.33
N GLN A 91 -9.46 -3.50 -14.36
CA GLN A 91 -8.55 -2.77 -15.25
C GLN A 91 -9.22 -1.66 -16.06
N GLY A 92 -10.55 -1.69 -16.21
CA GLY A 92 -11.33 -0.65 -16.88
C GLY A 92 -11.93 0.39 -15.94
N LEU A 93 -11.81 0.25 -14.62
CA LEU A 93 -12.45 1.14 -13.65
C LEU A 93 -11.59 2.35 -13.32
N THR A 94 -12.19 3.53 -13.29
CA THR A 94 -11.53 4.77 -12.83
C THR A 94 -11.37 4.79 -11.30
N PRO A 95 -10.50 5.66 -10.73
CA PRO A 95 -10.33 5.77 -9.28
C PRO A 95 -11.64 5.98 -8.51
N ALA A 96 -12.52 6.85 -9.02
CA ALA A 96 -13.82 7.09 -8.38
C ALA A 96 -14.73 5.86 -8.47
N LYS A 97 -14.74 5.15 -9.60
CA LYS A 97 -15.56 3.94 -9.77
C LYS A 97 -15.14 2.84 -8.81
N ILE A 98 -13.83 2.63 -8.68
CA ILE A 98 -13.24 1.69 -7.71
C ILE A 98 -13.70 2.05 -6.29
N THR A 99 -13.60 3.33 -5.92
CA THR A 99 -14.03 3.83 -4.61
C THR A 99 -15.52 3.55 -4.38
N GLU A 100 -16.37 3.80 -5.38
CA GLU A 100 -17.82 3.52 -5.32
C GLU A 100 -18.14 2.04 -5.11
N VAL A 101 -17.39 1.13 -5.73
CA VAL A 101 -17.52 -0.34 -5.54
C VAL A 101 -17.22 -0.74 -4.09
N ILE A 102 -16.10 -0.29 -3.54
CA ILE A 102 -15.72 -0.59 -2.13
C ILE A 102 -16.76 -0.01 -1.15
N ASN A 103 -17.43 1.07 -1.51
CA ASN A 103 -18.50 1.66 -0.72
C ASN A 103 -19.78 0.82 -0.65
N GLN A 104 -19.95 -0.16 -1.54
CA GLN A 104 -21.05 -1.13 -1.47
C GLN A 104 -20.79 -2.29 -0.50
N MET A 105 -19.58 -2.39 0.05
CA MET A 105 -19.13 -3.59 0.77
C MET A 105 -18.93 -3.33 2.27
N ASN A 106 -19.40 -4.26 3.08
CA ASN A 106 -19.04 -4.36 4.49
C ASN A 106 -17.72 -5.15 4.68
N VAL A 107 -17.18 -5.17 5.90
CA VAL A 107 -15.87 -5.81 6.17
C VAL A 107 -15.86 -7.32 5.93
N VAL A 108 -16.97 -8.03 6.10
CA VAL A 108 -17.05 -9.47 5.84
C VAL A 108 -16.99 -9.74 4.34
N GLU A 109 -17.68 -8.94 3.55
CA GLU A 109 -17.64 -9.01 2.09
C GLU A 109 -16.24 -8.64 1.57
N ILE A 110 -15.60 -7.62 2.14
CA ILE A 110 -14.21 -7.26 1.82
C ILE A 110 -13.29 -8.44 2.12
N MET A 111 -13.35 -9.05 3.31
CA MET A 111 -12.54 -10.23 3.64
C MET A 111 -12.80 -11.40 2.67
N MET A 112 -14.07 -11.66 2.33
CA MET A 112 -14.44 -12.70 1.36
C MET A 112 -13.83 -12.43 -0.02
N ALA A 113 -13.82 -11.18 -0.47
CA ALA A 113 -13.23 -10.80 -1.74
C ALA A 113 -11.70 -10.86 -1.70
N ILE A 114 -11.05 -10.46 -0.60
CA ILE A 114 -9.59 -10.50 -0.42
C ILE A 114 -9.04 -11.91 -0.66
N GLN A 115 -9.62 -12.93 -0.01
CA GLN A 115 -9.11 -14.31 -0.15
C GLN A 115 -9.22 -14.85 -1.58
N LYS A 116 -10.13 -14.29 -2.40
CA LYS A 116 -10.27 -14.62 -3.83
C LYS A 116 -9.34 -13.79 -4.71
N ALA A 117 -9.17 -12.50 -4.40
CA ALA A 117 -8.44 -11.55 -5.21
C ALA A 117 -6.92 -11.60 -5.01
N ARG A 118 -6.43 -12.07 -3.85
CA ARG A 118 -4.99 -12.21 -3.55
C ARG A 118 -4.25 -12.91 -4.68
N ALA A 119 -3.12 -12.34 -5.09
CA ALA A 119 -2.34 -12.84 -6.23
C ALA A 119 -1.66 -14.18 -5.91
N ARG A 120 -1.01 -14.29 -4.76
CA ARG A 120 -0.32 -15.50 -4.33
C ARG A 120 -1.27 -16.43 -3.57
N LYS A 121 -1.27 -17.72 -3.93
CA LYS A 121 -2.11 -18.73 -3.26
C LYS A 121 -1.81 -18.82 -1.76
N ARG A 122 -0.52 -18.86 -1.39
CA ARG A 122 -0.05 -18.96 -0.01
C ARG A 122 0.24 -17.55 0.53
N PRO A 123 -0.46 -17.10 1.59
CA PRO A 123 -0.09 -15.88 2.30
C PRO A 123 1.33 -15.96 2.85
N GLY A 124 2.04 -14.83 2.80
CA GLY A 124 3.33 -14.63 3.46
C GLY A 124 3.21 -13.65 4.62
N ASN A 125 4.34 -13.34 5.24
CA ASN A 125 4.44 -12.29 6.25
C ASN A 125 5.80 -11.58 6.17
N GLN A 126 5.82 -10.29 6.49
CA GLN A 126 7.02 -9.46 6.56
C GLN A 126 7.17 -8.88 7.96
N CYS A 127 8.42 -8.65 8.39
CA CYS A 127 8.71 -8.05 9.67
C CYS A 127 9.71 -6.89 9.64
N HIS A 128 9.59 -5.98 10.61
CA HIS A 128 10.60 -5.00 10.95
C HIS A 128 11.67 -5.60 11.85
N VAL A 129 12.95 -5.33 11.54
CA VAL A 129 14.13 -5.67 12.34
C VAL A 129 14.97 -4.42 12.51
N THR A 130 14.82 -3.76 13.65
CA THR A 130 15.48 -2.48 13.96
C THR A 130 15.85 -2.42 15.43
N ASN A 131 16.62 -1.42 15.84
CA ASN A 131 16.74 -1.05 17.26
C ASN A 131 17.13 0.42 17.36
N VAL A 132 16.85 1.06 18.50
CA VAL A 132 17.07 2.51 18.69
C VAL A 132 18.52 2.96 18.58
N ARG A 133 19.46 2.01 18.52
CA ARG A 133 20.90 2.28 18.46
C ARG A 133 21.52 1.98 17.11
N ASP A 134 20.72 1.54 16.13
CA ASP A 134 21.23 1.03 14.85
C ASP A 134 22.34 -0.02 15.05
N ASN A 135 22.20 -0.85 16.10
CA ASN A 135 23.21 -1.82 16.50
C ASN A 135 23.20 -3.01 15.52
N PRO A 136 24.26 -3.19 14.71
CA PRO A 136 24.29 -4.24 13.69
C PRO A 136 24.34 -5.66 14.29
N VAL A 137 24.87 -5.83 15.51
CA VAL A 137 24.90 -7.14 16.17
C VAL A 137 23.49 -7.58 16.54
N GLN A 138 22.69 -6.66 17.08
CA GLN A 138 21.30 -6.91 17.43
C GLN A 138 20.46 -7.15 16.18
N ILE A 139 20.58 -6.29 15.14
CA ILE A 139 19.86 -6.49 13.86
C ILE A 139 20.15 -7.87 13.27
N ALA A 140 21.41 -8.31 13.25
CA ALA A 140 21.75 -9.63 12.71
C ALA A 140 21.15 -10.78 13.54
N ALA A 141 21.11 -10.66 14.87
CA ALA A 141 20.51 -11.66 15.75
C ALA A 141 18.99 -11.72 15.58
N ASP A 142 18.32 -10.56 15.64
CA ASP A 142 16.87 -10.45 15.51
C ASP A 142 16.40 -10.89 14.11
N ALA A 143 17.16 -10.59 13.05
CA ALA A 143 16.87 -11.05 11.69
C ALA A 143 16.99 -12.58 11.54
N ALA A 144 17.97 -13.19 12.21
CA ALA A 144 18.13 -14.64 12.23
C ALA A 144 16.94 -15.31 12.96
N GLU A 145 16.54 -14.77 14.11
CA GLU A 145 15.37 -15.24 14.85
C GLU A 145 14.08 -15.10 14.01
N ALA A 146 13.84 -13.92 13.44
CA ALA A 146 12.69 -13.62 12.60
C ALA A 146 12.58 -14.61 11.41
N SER A 147 13.72 -14.95 10.79
CA SER A 147 13.75 -15.90 9.68
C SER A 147 13.27 -17.29 10.08
N VAL A 148 13.64 -17.76 11.28
CA VAL A 148 13.23 -19.07 11.80
C VAL A 148 11.75 -19.05 12.23
N ARG A 149 11.25 -17.91 12.69
CA ARG A 149 9.82 -17.70 13.00
C ARG A 149 8.93 -17.72 11.76
N GLY A 150 9.50 -17.55 10.56
CA GLY A 150 8.84 -17.81 9.29
C GLY A 150 8.55 -16.58 8.44
N PHE A 151 9.12 -15.42 8.76
CA PHE A 151 9.01 -14.23 7.92
C PHE A 151 9.72 -14.45 6.57
N ASP A 152 9.03 -14.12 5.48
CA ASP A 152 9.54 -14.28 4.12
C ASP A 152 10.29 -13.04 3.63
N GLU A 153 9.91 -11.88 4.16
CA GLU A 153 10.57 -10.60 3.93
C GLU A 153 10.89 -9.94 5.28
N GLN A 154 12.01 -9.23 5.34
CA GLN A 154 12.39 -8.44 6.50
C GLN A 154 12.84 -7.05 6.08
N GLU A 155 12.56 -6.09 6.93
CA GLU A 155 12.83 -4.69 6.68
C GLU A 155 13.58 -4.09 7.86
N THR A 156 14.59 -3.30 7.56
CA THR A 156 15.21 -2.41 8.54
C THR A 156 15.07 -0.96 8.10
N THR A 157 15.25 -0.05 9.02
CA THR A 157 15.49 1.37 8.75
C THR A 157 16.50 1.88 9.78
N ILE A 158 16.71 3.19 9.83
CA ILE A 158 17.77 3.83 10.58
C ILE A 158 17.25 4.94 11.49
N GLY A 159 17.80 5.05 12.70
CA GLY A 159 17.69 6.27 13.49
C GLY A 159 18.68 7.35 13.03
N ILE A 160 19.85 6.92 12.55
CA ILE A 160 20.92 7.80 12.08
C ILE A 160 21.30 7.42 10.66
N THR A 161 21.10 8.34 9.70
CA THR A 161 21.25 8.08 8.26
C THR A 161 22.55 7.36 7.86
N ARG A 162 23.65 7.67 8.54
CA ARG A 162 24.99 7.11 8.24
C ARG A 162 25.14 5.63 8.62
N TYR A 163 24.23 5.06 9.42
CA TYR A 163 24.26 3.64 9.79
C TYR A 163 23.64 2.72 8.74
N ALA A 164 22.94 3.26 7.75
CA ALA A 164 22.26 2.50 6.70
C ALA A 164 23.05 1.32 6.10
N PRO A 165 24.32 1.48 5.66
CA PRO A 165 25.08 0.36 5.13
C PRO A 165 25.28 -0.77 6.17
N PHE A 166 25.44 -0.44 7.46
CA PHE A 166 25.57 -1.43 8.52
C PHE A 166 24.23 -2.11 8.81
N ASN A 167 23.12 -1.38 8.87
CA ASN A 167 21.81 -1.98 9.09
C ASN A 167 21.46 -2.93 7.93
N ALA A 168 21.61 -2.47 6.67
CA ALA A 168 21.38 -3.28 5.48
C ALA A 168 22.25 -4.55 5.44
N LEU A 169 23.55 -4.42 5.74
CA LEU A 169 24.44 -5.58 5.81
C LEU A 169 24.06 -6.55 6.94
N ALA A 170 23.74 -6.01 8.12
CA ALA A 170 23.40 -6.81 9.29
C ALA A 170 22.10 -7.61 9.08
N ILE A 171 21.04 -6.98 8.57
CA ILE A 171 19.78 -7.66 8.30
C ILE A 171 19.96 -8.74 7.23
N LEU A 172 20.72 -8.45 6.16
CA LEU A 172 21.01 -9.41 5.10
C LEU A 172 21.71 -10.66 5.66
N VAL A 173 22.80 -10.46 6.42
CA VAL A 173 23.56 -11.56 7.03
C VAL A 173 22.71 -12.35 8.03
N GLY A 174 22.00 -11.66 8.92
CA GLY A 174 21.15 -12.28 9.92
C GLY A 174 20.02 -13.11 9.28
N ALA A 175 19.32 -12.53 8.32
CA ALA A 175 18.22 -13.19 7.63
C ALA A 175 18.68 -14.48 6.95
N GLN A 176 19.78 -14.43 6.18
CA GLN A 176 20.32 -15.62 5.53
C GLN A 176 20.87 -16.65 6.53
N THR A 177 21.32 -16.23 7.71
CA THR A 177 21.78 -17.13 8.77
C THR A 177 20.63 -17.93 9.38
N GLY A 178 19.46 -17.30 9.56
CA GLY A 178 18.29 -17.99 10.10
C GLY A 178 17.59 -18.89 9.07
N ARG A 179 17.31 -18.37 7.86
CA ARG A 179 16.68 -19.14 6.78
C ARG A 179 17.09 -18.59 5.42
N GLY A 180 17.86 -19.38 4.65
CA GLY A 180 18.26 -18.99 3.29
C GLY A 180 17.05 -18.69 2.40
N GLY A 181 17.12 -17.58 1.68
CA GLY A 181 16.07 -17.12 0.75
C GLY A 181 15.11 -16.07 1.30
N VAL A 182 15.23 -15.68 2.57
CA VAL A 182 14.51 -14.51 3.13
C VAL A 182 14.96 -13.24 2.40
N LEU A 183 14.03 -12.39 1.98
CA LEU A 183 14.36 -11.13 1.31
C LEU A 183 14.54 -10.02 2.34
N THR A 184 15.48 -9.11 2.12
CA THR A 184 15.78 -8.01 3.03
C THR A 184 15.84 -6.67 2.33
N GLN A 185 15.26 -5.65 2.95
CA GLN A 185 15.32 -4.25 2.51
C GLN A 185 15.82 -3.32 3.62
N CYS A 186 16.18 -2.09 3.24
CA CYS A 186 16.57 -1.03 4.16
C CYS A 186 15.93 0.28 3.71
N ALA A 187 14.81 0.64 4.33
CA ALA A 187 13.97 1.78 3.93
C ALA A 187 14.62 3.12 4.25
N MET A 188 14.80 3.97 3.23
CA MET A 188 15.50 5.25 3.31
C MET A 188 15.02 6.25 2.24
N GLU A 189 15.72 7.38 2.12
CA GLU A 189 15.61 8.25 0.94
C GLU A 189 15.93 7.47 -0.35
N GLU A 190 15.14 7.71 -1.38
CA GLU A 190 14.98 6.88 -2.57
C GLU A 190 16.28 6.68 -3.38
N ALA A 191 17.04 7.75 -3.61
CA ALA A 191 18.30 7.67 -4.35
C ALA A 191 19.38 6.92 -3.55
N PHE A 192 19.41 7.12 -2.23
CA PHE A 192 20.31 6.41 -1.36
C PHE A 192 19.94 4.94 -1.21
N GLU A 193 18.65 4.60 -1.11
CA GLU A 193 18.15 3.23 -1.09
C GLU A 193 18.50 2.47 -2.37
N LEU A 194 18.29 3.10 -3.53
CA LEU A 194 18.71 2.52 -4.81
C LEU A 194 20.23 2.30 -4.85
N THR A 195 21.02 3.24 -4.32
CA THR A 195 22.48 3.09 -4.25
C THR A 195 22.90 1.91 -3.38
N ILE A 196 22.23 1.68 -2.25
CA ILE A 196 22.46 0.52 -1.38
C ILE A 196 22.05 -0.78 -2.09
N GLY A 197 20.92 -0.78 -2.80
CA GLY A 197 20.48 -1.91 -3.64
C GLY A 197 21.47 -2.24 -4.77
N MET A 198 21.96 -1.23 -5.50
CA MET A 198 22.98 -1.41 -6.55
C MET A 198 24.30 -1.99 -6.02
N ARG A 199 24.58 -1.81 -4.73
CA ARG A 199 25.76 -2.39 -4.06
C ARG A 199 25.52 -3.80 -3.52
N GLY A 200 24.33 -4.37 -3.72
CA GLY A 200 23.97 -5.72 -3.30
C GLY A 200 23.81 -5.89 -1.79
N LEU A 201 23.48 -4.81 -1.07
CA LEU A 201 23.25 -4.84 0.38
C LEU A 201 21.78 -5.10 0.75
N THR A 202 20.87 -5.00 -0.22
CA THR A 202 19.46 -5.37 -0.09
C THR A 202 19.08 -6.28 -1.26
N SER A 203 18.04 -7.10 -1.07
CA SER A 203 17.51 -7.99 -2.11
C SER A 203 16.24 -7.45 -2.75
N TYR A 204 15.58 -6.47 -2.12
CA TYR A 204 14.42 -5.76 -2.64
C TYR A 204 14.28 -4.37 -2.00
N ALA A 205 13.30 -3.58 -2.47
CA ALA A 205 12.86 -2.31 -1.91
C ALA A 205 11.33 -2.18 -1.93
N GLU A 206 10.73 -1.51 -0.94
CA GLU A 206 9.26 -1.37 -0.79
C GLU A 206 8.83 0.06 -0.52
N THR A 207 9.60 0.82 0.25
CA THR A 207 9.26 2.19 0.66
C THR A 207 9.40 3.23 -0.45
N ILE A 208 9.22 2.79 -1.69
CA ILE A 208 9.23 3.59 -2.91
C ILE A 208 7.86 4.28 -3.03
N SER A 209 7.74 5.44 -2.39
CA SER A 209 6.43 5.97 -1.98
C SER A 209 5.67 6.67 -3.12
N VAL A 210 4.35 6.55 -3.22
CA VAL A 210 3.51 7.28 -4.18
C VAL A 210 2.31 7.92 -3.49
N TYR A 211 1.81 9.02 -4.05
CA TYR A 211 0.83 9.89 -3.38
C TYR A 211 -0.32 10.30 -4.30
N GLY A 212 -1.48 10.57 -3.69
CA GLY A 212 -2.75 10.77 -4.37
C GLY A 212 -3.05 12.21 -4.79
N THR A 213 -2.19 13.18 -4.45
CA THR A 213 -2.30 14.58 -4.93
C THR A 213 -0.94 15.11 -5.37
N GLU A 214 -0.93 16.04 -6.34
CA GLU A 214 0.33 16.55 -6.89
C GLU A 214 1.22 17.20 -5.85
N ARG A 215 0.60 17.99 -4.97
CA ARG A 215 1.34 18.77 -3.97
C ARG A 215 2.06 17.86 -2.98
N VAL A 216 1.39 16.78 -2.56
CA VAL A 216 1.96 15.78 -1.65
C VAL A 216 3.07 15.01 -2.36
N PHE A 217 2.90 14.69 -3.63
CA PHE A 217 3.95 14.06 -4.44
C PHE A 217 5.22 14.91 -4.54
N ILE A 218 5.04 16.22 -4.78
CA ILE A 218 6.15 17.20 -4.83
C ILE A 218 6.82 17.32 -3.46
N ASP A 219 6.05 17.39 -2.38
CA ASP A 219 6.62 17.44 -1.01
C ASP A 219 7.27 16.09 -0.61
N GLY A 220 6.87 14.99 -1.27
CA GLY A 220 7.54 13.68 -1.28
C GLY A 220 8.75 13.59 -2.23
N ASP A 221 9.16 14.71 -2.83
CA ASP A 221 10.32 14.89 -3.72
C ASP A 221 10.29 14.08 -5.02
N ASP A 222 9.09 13.81 -5.54
CA ASP A 222 8.94 12.97 -6.72
C ASP A 222 7.75 13.36 -7.62
N THR A 223 7.60 12.64 -8.72
CA THR A 223 6.48 12.70 -9.67
C THR A 223 6.11 11.27 -10.08
N PRO A 224 4.93 11.03 -10.69
CA PRO A 224 4.58 9.72 -11.24
C PRO A 224 5.66 9.17 -12.19
N TRP A 225 6.29 10.03 -13.00
CA TRP A 225 7.33 9.62 -13.94
C TRP A 225 8.67 9.30 -13.27
N SER A 226 9.10 10.08 -12.27
CA SER A 226 10.34 9.78 -11.55
C SER A 226 10.22 8.45 -10.78
N LYS A 227 9.05 8.17 -10.17
CA LYS A 227 8.77 6.88 -9.53
C LYS A 227 8.70 5.73 -10.51
N ALA A 228 8.03 5.89 -11.66
CA ALA A 228 8.01 4.85 -12.69
C ALA A 228 9.41 4.58 -13.27
N PHE A 229 10.23 5.62 -13.43
CA PHE A 229 11.63 5.48 -13.81
C PHE A 229 12.44 4.77 -12.72
N LEU A 230 12.24 5.12 -11.45
CA LEU A 230 12.91 4.49 -10.31
C LEU A 230 12.55 2.99 -10.20
N ALA A 231 11.28 2.63 -10.36
CA ALA A 231 10.84 1.24 -10.45
C ALA A 231 11.58 0.49 -11.57
N SER A 232 11.67 1.10 -12.75
CA SER A 232 12.43 0.56 -13.88
C SER A 232 13.94 0.48 -13.58
N ALA A 233 14.48 1.41 -12.78
CA ALA A 233 15.88 1.40 -12.37
C ALA A 233 16.17 0.19 -11.47
N TYR A 234 15.33 -0.12 -10.48
CA TYR A 234 15.44 -1.36 -9.70
C TYR A 234 15.32 -2.60 -10.58
N ALA A 235 14.30 -2.66 -11.45
CA ALA A 235 14.09 -3.79 -12.34
C ALA A 235 15.27 -4.03 -13.30
N SER A 236 15.89 -2.97 -13.83
CA SER A 236 17.07 -3.06 -14.69
C SER A 236 18.31 -3.64 -14.00
N ARG A 237 18.31 -3.70 -12.66
CA ARG A 237 19.36 -4.32 -11.84
C ARG A 237 18.92 -5.69 -11.30
N GLY A 238 17.76 -6.18 -11.71
CA GLY A 238 17.20 -7.46 -11.24
C GLY A 238 16.77 -7.43 -9.78
N ILE A 239 16.50 -6.25 -9.22
CA ILE A 239 16.10 -6.08 -7.82
C ILE A 239 14.57 -6.04 -7.77
N LYS A 240 13.96 -6.91 -6.94
CA LYS A 240 12.52 -6.87 -6.69
C LYS A 240 12.19 -5.52 -6.06
N MET A 241 11.07 -4.93 -6.44
CA MET A 241 10.55 -3.79 -5.69
C MET A 241 9.04 -3.75 -5.71
N ARG A 242 8.48 -2.95 -4.81
CA ARG A 242 7.09 -2.49 -4.87
C ARG A 242 7.03 -1.03 -4.47
N PHE A 243 5.91 -0.37 -4.77
CA PHE A 243 5.63 0.95 -4.23
C PHE A 243 5.06 0.86 -2.81
N THR A 244 5.04 1.98 -2.11
CA THR A 244 4.26 2.18 -0.88
C THR A 244 3.27 3.32 -1.08
N SER A 245 2.03 3.13 -0.65
CA SER A 245 1.04 4.20 -0.47
C SER A 245 0.22 3.93 0.78
N GLY A 246 -0.88 4.62 0.97
CA GLY A 246 -1.76 4.36 2.11
C GLY A 246 -2.69 5.52 2.39
N THR A 247 -3.94 5.18 2.73
CA THR A 247 -4.93 6.18 3.13
C THR A 247 -4.43 7.09 4.25
N GLY A 248 -4.59 8.40 4.06
CA GLY A 248 -4.29 9.41 5.08
C GLY A 248 -2.97 10.14 4.88
N ALA A 249 -2.09 9.68 3.98
CA ALA A 249 -0.83 10.35 3.67
C ALA A 249 -1.04 11.82 3.26
N GLU A 250 -2.01 12.08 2.38
CA GLU A 250 -2.26 13.42 1.85
C GLU A 250 -2.85 14.35 2.90
N VAL A 251 -3.61 13.81 3.86
CA VAL A 251 -4.13 14.54 5.01
C VAL A 251 -3.01 14.86 5.98
N GLN A 252 -2.16 13.88 6.28
CA GLN A 252 -0.99 14.03 7.15
C GLN A 252 0.01 15.06 6.60
N MET A 253 0.16 15.12 5.28
CA MET A 253 1.01 16.07 4.56
C MET A 253 0.30 17.39 4.23
N GLY A 254 -0.99 17.52 4.57
CA GLY A 254 -1.72 18.80 4.56
C GLY A 254 -2.38 19.20 3.25
N PHE A 255 -2.39 18.34 2.22
CA PHE A 255 -2.89 18.66 0.88
C PHE A 255 -3.76 17.55 0.28
N ALA A 256 -4.87 17.20 0.95
CA ALA A 256 -5.83 16.20 0.49
C ALA A 256 -6.87 16.71 -0.52
N GLU A 257 -6.80 17.99 -0.93
CA GLU A 257 -7.69 18.59 -1.95
C GLU A 257 -9.20 18.39 -1.67
N GLY A 258 -9.56 18.29 -0.39
CA GLY A 258 -10.92 18.04 0.09
C GLY A 258 -11.47 16.64 -0.22
N LYS A 259 -10.66 15.74 -0.77
CA LYS A 259 -11.05 14.38 -1.18
C LYS A 259 -10.99 13.40 -0.01
N SER A 260 -11.75 12.32 -0.09
CA SER A 260 -11.62 11.24 0.88
C SER A 260 -10.31 10.49 0.73
N MET A 261 -9.86 9.91 1.84
CA MET A 261 -8.62 9.14 1.86
C MET A 261 -8.70 7.97 0.87
N LEU A 262 -9.81 7.23 0.81
CA LEU A 262 -9.96 6.08 -0.09
C LEU A 262 -9.87 6.48 -1.57
N TYR A 263 -10.46 7.61 -1.96
CA TYR A 263 -10.37 8.08 -3.35
C TYR A 263 -8.92 8.43 -3.72
N LEU A 264 -8.22 9.16 -2.84
CA LEU A 264 -6.81 9.50 -3.06
C LEU A 264 -5.94 8.25 -3.15
N GLU A 265 -6.19 7.27 -2.27
CA GLU A 265 -5.49 5.99 -2.31
C GLU A 265 -5.82 5.19 -3.58
N ALA A 266 -7.05 5.22 -4.10
CA ALA A 266 -7.37 4.59 -5.38
C ALA A 266 -6.53 5.19 -6.52
N ARG A 267 -6.22 6.50 -6.48
CA ARG A 267 -5.28 7.13 -7.43
C ARG A 267 -3.87 6.56 -7.26
N CYS A 268 -3.37 6.41 -6.03
CA CYS A 268 -2.07 5.80 -5.73
C CYS A 268 -1.95 4.38 -6.29
N ILE A 269 -2.97 3.55 -6.07
CA ILE A 269 -2.99 2.16 -6.52
C ILE A 269 -2.99 2.10 -8.05
N MET A 270 -3.80 2.93 -8.71
CA MET A 270 -3.82 2.98 -10.18
C MET A 270 -2.51 3.53 -10.77
N LEU A 271 -1.87 4.50 -10.12
CA LEU A 271 -0.54 4.95 -10.51
C LEU A 271 0.48 3.81 -10.39
N THR A 272 0.44 3.04 -9.31
CA THR A 272 1.28 1.85 -9.13
C THR A 272 1.07 0.85 -10.26
N LYS A 273 -0.20 0.59 -10.63
CA LYS A 273 -0.54 -0.26 -11.76
C LYS A 273 0.03 0.28 -13.09
N GLY A 274 -0.19 1.57 -13.37
CA GLY A 274 0.28 2.21 -14.59
C GLY A 274 1.81 2.28 -14.71
N ALA A 275 2.52 2.33 -13.57
CA ALA A 275 3.98 2.28 -13.55
C ALA A 275 4.53 0.89 -13.89
N GLY A 276 3.68 -0.14 -14.01
CA GLY A 276 4.10 -1.52 -14.27
C GLY A 276 4.78 -2.17 -13.06
N VAL A 277 4.56 -1.63 -11.86
CA VAL A 277 5.09 -2.20 -10.62
C VAL A 277 4.29 -3.45 -10.24
N GLN A 278 4.98 -4.48 -9.76
CA GLN A 278 4.39 -5.79 -9.49
C GLN A 278 3.51 -5.85 -8.21
N GLY A 279 3.68 -4.90 -7.30
CA GLY A 279 3.01 -4.90 -6.01
C GLY A 279 2.97 -3.53 -5.35
N LEU A 280 2.27 -3.48 -4.23
CA LEU A 280 2.09 -2.28 -3.43
C LEU A 280 2.02 -2.66 -1.95
N GLN A 281 2.77 -1.92 -1.14
CA GLN A 281 2.50 -1.83 0.28
C GLN A 281 1.43 -0.74 0.52
N ASN A 282 0.28 -1.12 1.04
CA ASN A 282 -0.74 -0.16 1.47
C ASN A 282 -1.60 -0.74 2.61
N GLY A 283 -2.63 -0.01 3.05
CA GLY A 283 -3.35 -0.27 4.29
C GLY A 283 -3.07 0.83 5.32
N SER A 284 -3.01 2.08 4.84
CA SER A 284 -2.60 3.31 5.54
C SER A 284 -1.14 3.39 5.98
N ILE A 285 -0.51 2.27 6.32
CA ILE A 285 0.92 2.20 6.67
C ILE A 285 1.23 3.20 7.80
N SER A 286 2.25 4.03 7.65
CA SER A 286 2.70 5.02 8.65
C SER A 286 1.68 6.10 8.96
N CYS A 287 0.62 6.20 8.15
CA CYS A 287 -0.46 7.16 8.36
C CYS A 287 -1.68 6.58 9.09
N ILE A 288 -1.62 5.34 9.59
CA ILE A 288 -2.77 4.62 10.19
C ILE A 288 -3.50 5.37 11.31
N GLY A 289 -2.81 6.27 12.02
CA GLY A 289 -3.45 7.16 12.98
C GLY A 289 -4.54 8.05 12.38
N VAL A 290 -4.44 8.41 11.09
CA VAL A 290 -5.35 9.30 10.38
C VAL A 290 -6.68 8.63 10.05
N PRO A 291 -6.76 7.56 9.23
CA PRO A 291 -8.03 6.84 9.06
C PRO A 291 -8.47 6.18 10.37
N GLY A 292 -7.53 5.76 11.23
CA GLY A 292 -7.82 5.28 12.57
C GLY A 292 -8.57 6.30 13.43
N ALA A 293 -8.47 7.60 13.17
CA ALA A 293 -9.15 8.61 13.97
C ALA A 293 -10.61 8.88 13.55
N VAL A 294 -11.02 8.47 12.34
CA VAL A 294 -12.34 8.80 11.74
C VAL A 294 -13.25 7.58 11.58
N PRO A 295 -14.58 7.78 11.45
CA PRO A 295 -15.52 6.70 11.20
C PRO A 295 -15.15 5.84 9.97
N SER A 296 -15.40 4.53 10.05
CA SER A 296 -15.14 3.57 8.97
C SER A 296 -13.68 3.45 8.50
N GLY A 297 -12.71 4.15 9.10
CA GLY A 297 -11.34 4.16 8.58
C GLY A 297 -10.69 2.78 8.53
N ILE A 298 -10.88 1.93 9.55
CA ILE A 298 -10.34 0.56 9.53
C ILE A 298 -11.01 -0.34 8.47
N ARG A 299 -12.28 -0.08 8.13
CA ARG A 299 -12.93 -0.74 6.98
C ARG A 299 -12.28 -0.29 5.68
N VAL A 300 -12.03 1.01 5.52
CA VAL A 300 -11.39 1.60 4.34
C VAL A 300 -9.97 1.06 4.16
N VAL A 301 -9.22 0.88 5.25
CA VAL A 301 -7.90 0.24 5.25
C VAL A 301 -7.94 -1.18 4.69
N ALA A 302 -8.94 -1.99 5.02
CA ALA A 302 -9.10 -3.30 4.38
C ALA A 302 -9.57 -3.16 2.91
N GLY A 303 -10.36 -2.13 2.62
CA GLY A 303 -10.85 -1.81 1.28
C GLY A 303 -9.75 -1.46 0.29
N GLU A 304 -8.79 -0.60 0.64
CA GLU A 304 -7.66 -0.25 -0.24
C GLU A 304 -6.74 -1.45 -0.55
N ASN A 305 -6.59 -2.37 0.41
CA ASN A 305 -5.88 -3.62 0.14
C ASN A 305 -6.65 -4.47 -0.89
N LEU A 306 -7.98 -4.57 -0.77
CA LEU A 306 -8.81 -5.25 -1.77
C LEU A 306 -8.67 -4.60 -3.16
N VAL A 307 -8.67 -3.27 -3.24
CA VAL A 307 -8.47 -2.53 -4.50
C VAL A 307 -7.14 -2.94 -5.17
N THR A 308 -6.07 -3.00 -4.38
CA THR A 308 -4.74 -3.44 -4.85
C THR A 308 -4.79 -4.83 -5.48
N MET A 309 -5.41 -5.78 -4.78
CA MET A 309 -5.51 -7.17 -5.25
C MET A 309 -6.43 -7.34 -6.47
N MET A 310 -7.55 -6.60 -6.54
CA MET A 310 -8.44 -6.67 -7.71
C MET A 310 -7.81 -6.04 -8.96
N LEU A 311 -6.87 -5.10 -8.80
CA LEU A 311 -6.02 -4.57 -9.88
C LEU A 311 -4.82 -5.48 -10.23
N ASP A 312 -4.80 -6.71 -9.69
CA ASP A 312 -3.79 -7.74 -9.96
C ASP A 312 -2.38 -7.33 -9.53
N LEU A 313 -2.27 -6.64 -8.40
CA LEU A 313 -1.01 -6.32 -7.74
C LEU A 313 -0.79 -7.24 -6.53
N GLU A 314 0.47 -7.60 -6.26
CA GLU A 314 0.87 -8.14 -4.96
C GLU A 314 0.56 -7.08 -3.87
N VAL A 315 -0.01 -7.49 -2.74
CA VAL A 315 -0.26 -6.57 -1.61
C VAL A 315 0.52 -6.93 -0.35
N ALA A 316 1.30 -5.98 0.14
CA ALA A 316 1.85 -6.00 1.49
C ALA A 316 0.95 -5.10 2.37
N SER A 317 0.11 -5.71 3.21
CA SER A 317 -1.16 -5.08 3.63
C SER A 317 -1.09 -4.29 4.94
N GLY A 318 -0.03 -3.54 5.21
CA GLY A 318 0.10 -2.77 6.43
C GLY A 318 0.26 -3.68 7.66
N ASN A 319 -0.56 -3.52 8.71
CA ASN A 319 -0.32 -4.22 10.00
C ASN A 319 1.08 -4.04 10.58
N ASP A 320 1.68 -2.91 10.23
CA ASP A 320 3.09 -2.57 10.37
C ASP A 320 3.32 -1.34 11.24
N GLN A 321 2.24 -0.68 11.67
CA GLN A 321 2.28 0.61 12.35
C GLN A 321 1.29 0.71 13.52
N THR A 322 1.73 1.35 14.61
CA THR A 322 0.88 1.59 15.78
C THR A 322 -0.19 2.64 15.50
N PHE A 323 -1.41 2.39 16.00
CA PHE A 323 -2.50 3.39 15.95
C PHE A 323 -3.38 3.39 17.21
N SER A 324 -3.22 2.40 18.09
CA SER A 324 -4.06 2.21 19.25
C SER A 324 -3.28 1.70 20.45
N HIS A 325 -3.72 2.12 21.63
CA HIS A 325 -3.25 1.62 22.93
C HIS A 325 -4.07 0.41 23.41
N SER A 326 -5.07 -0.03 22.64
CA SER A 326 -5.97 -1.12 23.00
C SER A 326 -5.63 -2.36 22.19
N ASP A 327 -5.31 -3.46 22.89
CA ASP A 327 -5.11 -4.78 22.28
C ASP A 327 -6.31 -5.24 21.46
N ILE A 328 -7.52 -4.97 21.96
CA ILE A 328 -8.77 -5.30 21.27
C ILE A 328 -8.82 -4.58 19.91
N ARG A 329 -8.48 -3.30 19.88
CA ARG A 329 -8.61 -2.46 18.68
C ARG A 329 -7.55 -2.80 17.63
N ARG A 330 -6.29 -2.99 18.04
CA ARG A 330 -5.22 -3.42 17.12
C ARG A 330 -5.42 -4.83 16.59
N THR A 331 -5.98 -5.73 17.41
CA THR A 331 -6.37 -7.09 16.98
C THR A 331 -7.49 -7.06 15.96
N ALA A 332 -8.54 -6.25 16.20
CA ALA A 332 -9.64 -6.13 15.25
C ALA A 332 -9.17 -5.63 13.86
N ARG A 333 -8.20 -4.71 13.82
CA ARG A 333 -7.56 -4.27 12.57
C ARG A 333 -6.81 -5.42 11.88
N LEU A 334 -5.95 -6.13 12.61
CA LEU A 334 -5.15 -7.24 12.06
C LEU A 334 -6.04 -8.33 11.44
N LEU A 335 -7.12 -8.71 12.13
CA LEU A 335 -7.99 -9.80 11.72
C LEU A 335 -8.62 -9.59 10.33
N LEU A 336 -8.83 -8.34 9.90
CA LEU A 336 -9.39 -8.05 8.57
C LEU A 336 -8.49 -8.53 7.42
N LEU A 337 -7.21 -8.74 7.67
CA LEU A 337 -6.23 -9.13 6.65
C LEU A 337 -5.61 -10.49 6.97
N MET A 338 -5.46 -10.83 8.25
CA MET A 338 -5.01 -12.15 8.70
C MET A 338 -6.01 -13.26 8.37
N MET A 339 -7.32 -13.03 8.60
CA MET A 339 -8.35 -14.05 8.39
C MET A 339 -8.48 -14.48 6.91
N PRO A 340 -8.59 -13.55 5.93
CA PRO A 340 -8.63 -13.96 4.53
C PRO A 340 -7.24 -14.26 3.95
N GLY A 341 -6.18 -13.69 4.55
CA GLY A 341 -4.81 -13.74 4.09
C GLY A 341 -4.55 -12.76 2.92
N THR A 342 -3.39 -12.13 2.92
CA THR A 342 -2.86 -11.28 1.83
C THR A 342 -1.50 -11.79 1.38
N ASP A 343 -0.88 -11.19 0.36
CA ASP A 343 0.46 -11.62 -0.06
C ASP A 343 1.47 -11.45 1.08
N PHE A 344 1.36 -10.38 1.86
CA PHE A 344 1.96 -10.25 3.19
C PHE A 344 0.96 -9.71 4.20
N ILE A 345 0.55 -10.54 5.18
CA ILE A 345 -0.49 -10.21 6.17
C ILE A 345 -0.13 -8.95 6.95
N ALA A 346 1.09 -8.92 7.47
CA ALA A 346 1.76 -7.70 7.86
C ALA A 346 2.90 -7.42 6.89
N SER A 347 3.00 -6.18 6.49
CA SER A 347 4.13 -5.58 5.80
C SER A 347 5.05 -4.90 6.82
N GLY A 348 5.34 -5.58 7.93
CA GLY A 348 6.13 -4.96 9.02
C GLY A 348 5.70 -5.33 10.43
N TYR A 349 5.36 -6.59 10.69
CA TYR A 349 5.25 -7.06 12.08
C TYR A 349 6.57 -6.76 12.82
N SER A 350 6.58 -6.18 14.00
CA SER A 350 7.86 -5.88 14.65
C SER A 350 8.49 -7.15 15.22
N ALA A 351 9.59 -7.64 14.63
CA ALA A 351 10.34 -8.77 15.17
C ALA A 351 11.23 -8.38 16.36
N VAL A 352 11.11 -7.15 16.81
CA VAL A 352 11.72 -6.59 18.02
C VAL A 352 10.62 -5.98 18.89
N PRO A 353 10.83 -5.75 20.19
CA PRO A 353 9.85 -5.02 20.99
C PRO A 353 9.63 -3.63 20.42
N ASN A 354 8.42 -3.09 20.52
CA ASN A 354 8.07 -1.82 19.86
C ASN A 354 8.90 -0.63 20.34
N TYR A 355 9.55 -0.68 21.51
CA TYR A 355 10.49 0.37 21.92
C TYR A 355 11.73 0.44 21.01
N ASP A 356 12.08 -0.65 20.34
CA ASP A 356 13.20 -0.77 19.40
C ASP A 356 12.75 -0.64 17.92
N ASN A 357 11.44 -0.53 17.69
CA ASN A 357 10.92 -0.39 16.34
C ASN A 357 11.13 1.04 15.81
N MET A 358 12.02 1.20 14.83
CA MET A 358 12.40 2.50 14.28
C MET A 358 11.41 3.07 13.27
N PHE A 359 10.35 2.34 12.96
CA PHE A 359 9.17 2.85 12.29
C PHE A 359 8.14 3.39 13.29
N ALA A 360 8.55 3.79 14.50
CA ALA A 360 7.66 4.27 15.56
C ALA A 360 6.64 3.23 16.06
N GLY A 361 7.01 1.95 16.03
CA GLY A 361 6.18 0.86 16.53
C GLY A 361 5.27 0.27 15.46
N SER A 362 5.15 -1.05 15.47
CA SER A 362 4.21 -1.82 14.65
C SER A 362 2.91 -2.15 15.37
N ASN A 363 1.86 -2.48 14.60
CA ASN A 363 0.56 -2.90 15.14
C ASN A 363 0.68 -4.14 16.05
N PHE A 364 1.65 -5.00 15.75
CA PHE A 364 2.03 -6.17 16.55
C PHE A 364 3.56 -6.26 16.64
N ASP A 365 4.07 -6.72 17.78
CA ASP A 365 5.51 -6.86 18.02
C ASP A 365 5.90 -8.22 18.60
N ILE A 366 7.19 -8.43 18.86
CA ILE A 366 7.74 -9.71 19.32
C ILE A 366 7.13 -10.21 20.64
N GLU A 367 6.51 -9.34 21.45
CA GLU A 367 5.84 -9.72 22.70
C GLU A 367 4.46 -10.34 22.43
N ASP A 368 3.95 -10.24 21.20
CA ASP A 368 2.67 -10.80 20.75
C ASP A 368 2.77 -12.18 20.06
N VAL A 369 3.97 -12.78 19.98
CA VAL A 369 4.22 -14.07 19.30
C VAL A 369 3.43 -15.22 19.94
#